data_AF-A0A644TWS2-F1
#
_entry.id   AF-A0A644TWS2-F1
#
_cell.length_a   1.000
_cell.length_b   1.000
_cell.length_c   1.000
_cell.angle_alpha   90.00
_cell.angle_beta   90.00
_cell.angle_gamma   90.00
#
_symmetry.space_group_name_H-M   'P 1'
#
loop_
_entity.id
_entity.type
_entity.pdbx_description
1 polymer ?
#
loop_
_entity_poly.entity_id
_entity_poly.type
_entity_poly.pdbx_seq_one_letter_code
_entity_poly.pdbx_strand_id
1 'polypeptide(L)'
;MSSILSDEFQAQVLAGREKTAAANAAKADADAAKAAALTELDNAQARYDWAKGNNAENNYPDLFAKGGSDLAKAKQSYDSGNYADASAMAKEAMKSLSNIKAFAPLPAVYIVRLIPERRDCLWRIAEYPFIYNNPLKWPVLYEANKKTFRDPSNPDLIFPDQVLNIPAIKGESRSGTWDPKKTYDPLPKK
;
A
#
# COMPACT_ATOMS: atom_id res chain seq x y z
N MET A 1 -0.40 37.56 68.75
CA MET A 1 0.14 36.86 67.57
C MET A 1 -0.99 35.98 67.04
N SER A 2 -1.87 36.53 66.19
CA SER A 2 -1.78 36.44 64.72
C SER A 2 -2.15 35.04 64.20
N SER A 3 -3.43 34.68 64.24
CA SER A 3 -3.97 33.58 63.43
C SER A 3 -4.63 34.21 62.20
N ILE A 4 -3.93 34.19 61.07
CA ILE A 4 -4.28 35.03 59.92
C ILE A 4 -5.29 34.38 58.97
N LEU A 5 -5.63 33.09 59.07
CA LEU A 5 -6.65 32.47 58.20
C LEU A 5 -7.38 31.33 58.91
N SER A 6 -8.72 31.23 58.74
CA SER A 6 -9.51 30.09 59.23
C SER A 6 -9.23 28.83 58.39
N ASP A 7 -9.39 27.65 58.99
CA ASP A 7 -9.23 26.35 58.31
C ASP A 7 -10.12 26.25 57.06
N GLU A 8 -11.29 26.89 57.08
CA GLU A 8 -12.23 26.96 55.96
C GLU A 8 -11.66 27.73 54.76
N PHE A 9 -10.92 28.83 54.98
CA PHE A 9 -10.26 29.55 53.91
C PHE A 9 -9.13 28.74 53.29
N GLN A 10 -8.36 28.01 54.11
CA GLN A 10 -7.30 27.13 53.61
C GLN A 10 -7.88 26.01 52.73
N ALA A 11 -8.99 25.40 53.15
CA ALA A 11 -9.70 24.39 52.37
C ALA A 11 -10.21 24.94 51.02
N GLN A 12 -10.77 26.17 50.99
CA GLN A 12 -11.20 26.81 49.75
C GLN A 12 -10.05 27.11 48.79
N VAL A 13 -8.90 27.58 49.31
CA VAL A 13 -7.70 27.83 48.50
C VAL A 13 -7.13 26.54 47.92
N LEU A 14 -7.07 25.47 48.71
CA LEU A 14 -6.63 24.15 48.25
C LEU A 14 -7.56 23.61 47.16
N ALA A 15 -8.87 23.63 47.37
CA ALA A 15 -9.85 23.20 46.37
C ALA A 15 -9.75 24.02 45.05
N GLY A 16 -9.50 25.32 45.13
CA GLY A 16 -9.26 26.17 43.96
C GLY A 16 -7.99 25.82 43.20
N ARG A 17 -6.90 25.50 43.93
CA ARG A 17 -5.63 25.04 43.34
C ARG A 17 -5.78 23.67 42.67
N GLU A 18 -6.45 22.73 43.32
CA GLU A 18 -6.73 21.39 42.77
C GLU A 18 -7.57 21.48 41.49
N LYS A 19 -8.64 22.29 41.48
CA LYS A 19 -9.45 22.53 40.28
C LYS A 19 -8.65 23.12 39.13
N THR A 20 -7.75 24.07 39.43
CA THR A 20 -6.86 24.68 38.43
C THR A 20 -5.83 23.67 37.91
N ALA A 21 -5.24 22.86 38.80
CA ALA A 21 -4.31 21.80 38.43
C ALA A 21 -4.97 20.75 37.53
N ALA A 22 -6.20 20.33 37.85
CA ALA A 22 -6.98 19.41 37.03
C ALA A 22 -7.30 19.99 35.65
N ALA A 23 -7.69 21.26 35.56
CA ALA A 23 -7.94 21.93 34.28
C ALA A 23 -6.66 22.05 33.42
N ASN A 24 -5.53 22.36 34.05
CA ASN A 24 -4.24 22.43 33.36
C ASN A 24 -3.78 21.05 32.86
N ALA A 25 -3.98 19.99 33.66
CA ALA A 25 -3.69 18.61 33.25
C ALA A 25 -4.56 18.19 32.06
N ALA A 26 -5.88 18.41 32.12
CA ALA A 26 -6.78 18.10 31.01
C ALA A 26 -6.43 18.85 29.71
N LYS A 27 -5.98 20.10 29.82
CA LYS A 27 -5.49 20.86 28.66
C LYS A 27 -4.20 20.27 28.09
N ALA A 28 -3.24 19.92 28.95
CA ALA A 28 -1.99 19.30 28.53
C ALA A 28 -2.24 17.95 27.82
N ASP A 29 -3.17 17.14 28.33
CA ASP A 29 -3.58 15.88 27.71
C ASP A 29 -4.23 16.11 26.34
N ALA A 30 -5.09 17.13 26.20
CA ALA A 30 -5.70 17.50 24.92
C ALA A 30 -4.68 17.99 23.90
N ASP A 31 -3.71 18.82 24.31
CA ASP A 31 -2.62 19.31 23.46
C ASP A 31 -1.71 18.15 23.02
N ALA A 32 -1.42 17.21 23.92
CA ALA A 32 -0.67 15.99 23.60
C ALA A 32 -1.42 15.09 22.61
N ALA A 33 -2.72 14.88 22.80
CA ALA A 33 -3.57 14.11 21.89
C ALA A 33 -3.61 14.74 20.49
N LYS A 34 -3.73 16.07 20.42
CA LYS A 34 -3.67 16.82 19.17
C LYS A 34 -2.34 16.66 18.45
N ALA A 35 -1.23 16.81 19.18
CA ALA A 35 0.12 16.66 18.61
C ALA A 35 0.37 15.23 18.09
N ALA A 36 -0.07 14.22 18.85
CA ALA A 36 0.02 12.83 18.44
C ALA A 36 -0.81 12.53 17.19
N ALA A 37 -2.06 13.00 17.14
CA ALA A 37 -2.93 12.83 15.97
C ALA A 37 -2.35 13.49 14.72
N LEU A 38 -1.75 14.68 14.85
CA LEU A 38 -1.09 15.37 13.72
C LEU A 38 0.09 14.56 13.20
N THR A 39 0.93 14.03 14.09
CA THR A 39 2.09 13.20 13.71
C THR A 39 1.66 11.96 12.92
N GLU A 40 0.59 11.28 13.37
CA GLU A 40 0.06 10.10 12.69
C GLU A 40 -0.55 10.44 11.33
N LEU A 41 -1.23 11.59 11.22
CA LEU A 41 -1.76 12.09 9.96
C LEU A 41 -0.64 12.39 8.96
N ASP A 42 0.43 13.05 9.39
CA ASP A 42 1.57 13.38 8.53
C ASP A 42 2.27 12.09 8.03
N ASN A 43 2.45 11.10 8.90
CA ASN A 43 3.02 9.81 8.53
C ASN A 43 2.14 9.07 7.52
N ALA A 44 0.83 9.00 7.77
CA ALA A 44 -0.13 8.36 6.88
C ALA A 44 -0.21 9.10 5.52
N GLN A 45 -0.16 10.43 5.53
CA GLN A 45 -0.16 11.26 4.33
C GLN A 45 1.10 11.04 3.49
N ALA A 46 2.29 11.11 4.11
CA ALA A 46 3.55 10.85 3.42
C ALA A 46 3.56 9.45 2.80
N ARG A 47 3.00 8.46 3.51
CA ARG A 47 2.87 7.10 3.00
C ARG A 47 1.89 6.99 1.84
N TYR A 48 0.76 7.69 1.89
CA TYR A 48 -0.21 7.75 0.80
C TYR A 48 0.41 8.37 -0.46
N ASP A 49 1.14 9.47 -0.31
CA ASP A 49 1.81 10.16 -1.43
C ASP A 49 2.91 9.31 -2.05
N TRP A 50 3.70 8.62 -1.22
CA TRP A 50 4.65 7.61 -1.71
C TRP A 50 3.93 6.51 -2.50
N ALA A 51 2.82 5.98 -1.98
CA ALA A 51 2.09 4.90 -2.64
C ALA A 51 1.53 5.36 -3.99
N LYS A 52 0.96 6.56 -4.03
CA LYS A 52 0.48 7.19 -5.27
C LYS A 52 1.61 7.35 -6.29
N GLY A 53 2.76 7.88 -5.86
CA GLY A 53 3.94 8.03 -6.70
C GLY A 53 4.49 6.70 -7.25
N ASN A 54 4.26 5.59 -6.54
CA ASN A 54 4.61 4.23 -6.96
C ASN A 54 3.44 3.49 -7.65
N ASN A 55 2.51 4.22 -8.26
CA ASN A 55 1.42 3.65 -9.06
C ASN A 55 0.52 2.68 -8.26
N ALA A 56 0.33 2.92 -6.96
CA ALA A 56 -0.49 2.05 -6.11
C ALA A 56 -1.96 1.97 -6.55
N GLU A 57 -2.47 2.99 -7.23
CA GLU A 57 -3.82 2.98 -7.82
C GLU A 57 -4.03 1.78 -8.76
N ASN A 58 -3.00 1.37 -9.50
CA ASN A 58 -3.05 0.20 -10.37
C ASN A 58 -2.46 -1.06 -9.71
N ASN A 59 -1.38 -0.92 -8.94
CA ASN A 59 -0.68 -2.06 -8.35
C ASN A 59 -1.44 -2.68 -7.16
N TYR A 60 -2.09 -1.84 -6.36
CA TYR A 60 -2.73 -2.20 -5.08
C TYR A 60 -4.04 -1.39 -4.87
N PRO A 61 -5.02 -1.46 -5.78
CA PRO A 61 -6.20 -0.58 -5.78
C PRO A 61 -6.98 -0.63 -4.46
N ASP A 62 -7.22 -1.82 -3.92
CA ASP A 62 -8.02 -1.99 -2.70
C ASP A 62 -7.33 -1.38 -1.47
N LEU A 63 -6.02 -1.63 -1.30
CA LEU A 63 -5.25 -1.08 -0.19
C LEU A 63 -5.11 0.44 -0.30
N PHE A 64 -4.90 0.95 -1.51
CA PHE A 64 -4.78 2.38 -1.76
C PHE A 64 -6.11 3.10 -1.52
N ALA A 65 -7.22 2.55 -2.00
CA ALA A 65 -8.56 3.09 -1.78
C ALA A 65 -8.93 3.07 -0.29
N LYS A 66 -8.72 1.95 0.40
CA LYS A 66 -8.98 1.85 1.85
C LYS A 66 -8.13 2.85 2.64
N GLY A 67 -6.82 2.86 2.38
CA GLY A 67 -5.89 3.77 3.05
C GLY A 67 -6.23 5.25 2.83
N GLY A 68 -6.59 5.62 1.59
CA GLY A 68 -7.05 6.98 1.28
C GLY A 68 -8.36 7.36 1.97
N SER A 69 -9.34 6.45 2.01
CA SER A 69 -10.59 6.65 2.73
C SER A 69 -10.37 6.86 4.23
N ASP A 70 -9.56 6.01 4.87
CA ASP A 70 -9.29 6.10 6.30
C ASP A 70 -8.51 7.39 6.64
N LEU A 71 -7.58 7.80 5.77
CA LEU A 71 -6.86 9.06 5.91
C LEU A 71 -7.79 10.28 5.78
N ALA A 72 -8.75 10.26 4.84
CA ALA A 72 -9.73 11.33 4.70
C ALA A 72 -10.61 11.47 5.94
N LYS A 73 -11.07 10.35 6.51
CA LYS A 73 -11.83 10.34 7.77
C LYS A 73 -10.99 10.82 8.95
N ALA A 74 -9.72 10.43 9.03
CA ALA A 74 -8.80 10.88 10.07
C ALA A 74 -8.65 12.41 10.07
N LYS A 75 -8.50 13.02 8.88
CA LYS A 75 -8.45 14.48 8.72
C LYS A 75 -9.74 15.16 9.18
N GLN A 76 -10.90 14.62 8.79
CA GLN A 76 -12.19 15.15 9.23
C GLN A 76 -12.36 15.11 10.76
N SER A 77 -11.95 14.01 11.40
CA SER A 77 -11.97 13.89 12.86
C SER A 77 -11.03 14.90 13.53
N TYR A 78 -9.86 15.13 12.94
CA TYR A 78 -8.90 16.13 13.44
C TYR A 78 -9.47 17.55 13.37
N ASP A 79 -10.07 17.91 12.23
CA ASP A 79 -10.69 19.22 12.01
C ASP A 79 -11.88 19.46 12.96
N SER A 80 -12.55 18.37 13.36
CA SER A 80 -13.64 18.40 14.35
C SER A 80 -13.16 18.44 15.80
N GLY A 81 -11.85 18.45 16.04
CA GLY A 81 -11.24 18.42 17.39
C GLY A 81 -11.28 17.04 18.08
N ASN A 82 -11.72 16.00 17.37
CA ASN A 82 -11.77 14.63 17.88
C ASN A 82 -10.43 13.92 17.60
N TYR A 83 -9.43 14.28 18.40
CA TYR A 83 -8.05 13.82 18.18
C TYR A 83 -7.83 12.32 18.46
N ALA A 84 -8.63 11.72 19.35
CA ALA A 84 -8.57 10.28 19.60
C ALA A 84 -8.99 9.48 18.36
N ASP A 85 -10.14 9.84 17.76
CA ASP A 85 -10.62 9.19 16.54
C ASP A 85 -9.71 9.50 15.34
N ALA A 86 -9.20 10.73 15.24
CA ALA A 86 -8.21 11.10 14.23
C ALA A 86 -6.97 10.21 14.30
N SER A 87 -6.40 10.02 15.50
CA SER A 87 -5.23 9.15 15.71
C SER A 87 -5.54 7.70 15.34
N ALA A 88 -6.69 7.17 15.77
CA ALA A 88 -7.10 5.80 15.47
C ALA A 88 -7.25 5.57 13.95
N MET A 89 -7.92 6.47 13.25
CA MET A 89 -8.13 6.37 11.80
C MET A 89 -6.83 6.58 11.01
N ALA A 90 -5.96 7.48 11.44
CA ALA A 90 -4.65 7.68 10.81
C ALA A 90 -3.78 6.42 10.92
N LYS A 91 -3.82 5.72 12.06
CA LYS A 91 -3.12 4.43 12.24
C LYS A 91 -3.70 3.33 11.34
N GLU A 92 -5.02 3.26 11.19
CA GLU A 92 -5.66 2.30 10.26
C GLU A 92 -5.37 2.60 8.78
N ALA A 93 -5.30 3.89 8.43
CA ALA A 93 -4.83 4.33 7.12
C ALA A 93 -3.38 3.87 6.90
N MET A 94 -2.49 4.17 7.83
CA MET A 94 -1.08 3.80 7.77
C MET A 94 -0.89 2.28 7.68
N LYS A 95 -1.67 1.50 8.45
CA LYS A 95 -1.67 0.03 8.38
C LYS A 95 -2.07 -0.50 7.00
N SER A 96 -3.05 0.11 6.36
CA SER A 96 -3.45 -0.30 5.00
C SER A 96 -2.37 0.06 3.98
N LEU A 97 -1.85 1.28 4.07
CA LEU A 97 -0.87 1.82 3.13
C LEU A 97 0.53 1.20 3.30
N SER A 98 0.93 0.77 4.50
CA SER A 98 2.24 0.14 4.75
C SER A 98 2.38 -1.23 4.06
N ASN A 99 1.26 -1.89 3.74
CA ASN A 99 1.25 -3.14 2.99
C ASN A 99 1.46 -2.97 1.48
N ILE A 100 1.42 -1.73 0.97
CA ILE A 100 1.67 -1.42 -0.45
C ILE A 100 3.16 -1.54 -0.77
N LYS A 101 3.52 -2.13 -1.91
CA LYS A 101 4.92 -2.17 -2.38
C LYS A 101 5.09 -1.27 -3.59
N ALA A 102 6.34 -0.95 -3.93
CA ALA A 102 6.65 -0.10 -5.08
C ALA A 102 6.21 -0.71 -6.42
N PHE A 103 6.18 -2.03 -6.48
CA PHE A 103 5.82 -2.80 -7.66
C PHE A 103 4.73 -3.81 -7.34
N ALA A 104 3.87 -4.08 -8.32
CA ALA A 104 2.97 -5.22 -8.28
C ALA A 104 3.77 -6.54 -8.25
N PRO A 105 3.19 -7.63 -7.69
CA PRO A 105 3.77 -8.95 -7.85
C PRO A 105 3.93 -9.28 -9.33
N LEU A 106 5.02 -9.98 -9.69
CA LEU A 106 5.22 -10.45 -11.06
C LEU A 106 4.01 -11.26 -11.53
N PRO A 107 3.59 -11.13 -12.80
CA PRO A 107 2.42 -11.84 -13.29
C PRO A 107 2.68 -13.34 -13.30
N ALA A 108 1.69 -14.12 -12.88
CA ALA A 108 1.68 -15.58 -13.05
C ALA A 108 1.09 -16.00 -14.40
N VAL A 109 0.34 -15.10 -15.04
CA VAL A 109 -0.35 -15.34 -16.30
C VAL A 109 -0.06 -14.18 -17.28
N TYR A 110 0.20 -14.50 -18.54
CA TYR A 110 0.29 -13.56 -19.65
C TYR A 110 -0.77 -13.88 -20.70
N ILE A 111 -1.39 -12.86 -21.28
CA ILE A 111 -2.33 -13.01 -22.39
C ILE A 111 -1.62 -12.53 -23.65
N VAL A 112 -1.48 -13.42 -24.63
CA VAL A 112 -0.79 -13.14 -25.89
C VAL A 112 -1.47 -11.97 -26.60
N ARG A 113 -0.70 -10.96 -26.98
CA ARG A 113 -1.21 -9.73 -27.60
C ARG A 113 -1.10 -9.79 -29.11
N LEU A 114 -2.08 -9.17 -29.78
CA LEU A 114 -1.96 -8.84 -31.19
C LEU A 114 -1.21 -7.50 -31.34
N ILE A 115 0.07 -7.57 -31.71
CA ILE A 115 0.91 -6.39 -31.97
C ILE A 115 1.40 -6.47 -33.42
N PRO A 116 0.84 -5.72 -34.37
CA PRO A 116 1.16 -5.85 -35.79
C PRO A 116 2.67 -5.69 -36.11
N GLU A 117 3.31 -4.70 -35.50
CA GLU A 117 4.71 -4.31 -35.75
C GLU A 117 5.71 -5.17 -34.98
N ARG A 118 5.26 -5.84 -33.91
CA ARG A 118 6.09 -6.62 -33.00
C ARG A 118 5.32 -7.78 -32.39
N ARG A 119 4.78 -8.64 -33.25
CA ARG A 119 3.95 -9.79 -32.87
C ARG A 119 4.57 -10.55 -31.72
N ASP A 120 3.75 -10.88 -30.73
CA ASP A 120 4.19 -11.75 -29.65
C ASP A 120 4.58 -13.13 -30.24
N CYS A 121 5.70 -13.65 -29.76
CA CYS A 121 6.13 -15.04 -29.91
C CYS A 121 6.76 -15.44 -28.57
N LEU A 122 6.90 -16.74 -28.27
CA LEU A 122 7.40 -17.18 -26.97
C LEU A 122 8.76 -16.57 -26.60
N TRP A 123 9.63 -16.36 -27.60
CA TRP A 123 10.91 -15.67 -27.44
C TRP A 123 10.76 -14.23 -26.95
N ARG A 124 9.90 -13.44 -27.59
CA ARG A 124 9.63 -12.03 -27.22
C ARG A 124 8.89 -11.93 -25.90
N ILE A 125 8.01 -12.88 -25.60
CA ILE A 125 7.31 -12.92 -24.32
C ILE A 125 8.31 -13.20 -23.18
N ALA A 126 9.21 -14.16 -23.36
CA ALA A 126 10.26 -14.45 -22.38
C ALA A 126 11.25 -13.29 -22.17
N GLU A 127 11.45 -12.47 -23.21
CA GLU A 127 12.30 -11.27 -23.16
C GLU A 127 11.76 -10.18 -22.20
N TYR A 128 10.44 -10.10 -21.98
CA TYR A 128 9.90 -9.02 -21.15
C TYR A 128 10.52 -9.04 -19.74
N PRO A 129 10.92 -7.86 -19.18
CA PRO A 129 11.59 -7.79 -17.89
C PRO A 129 10.81 -8.38 -16.73
N PHE A 130 9.47 -8.30 -16.80
CA PHE A 130 8.54 -8.85 -15.82
C PHE A 130 8.17 -10.32 -16.07
N ILE A 131 8.70 -10.94 -17.13
CA ILE A 131 8.50 -12.36 -17.44
C ILE A 131 9.75 -13.15 -17.07
N TYR A 132 10.84 -13.04 -17.84
CA TYR A 132 12.11 -13.67 -17.47
C TYR A 132 13.32 -12.74 -17.67
N ASN A 133 13.11 -11.59 -18.31
CA ASN A 133 14.17 -10.71 -18.81
C ASN A 133 15.26 -11.49 -19.57
N ASN A 134 14.86 -12.57 -20.24
CA ASN A 134 15.76 -13.47 -20.94
C ASN A 134 14.98 -14.23 -22.04
N PRO A 135 15.16 -13.87 -23.30
CA PRO A 135 14.44 -14.52 -24.39
C PRO A 135 14.74 -16.02 -24.55
N LEU A 136 15.91 -16.49 -24.13
CA LEU A 136 16.30 -17.90 -24.19
C LEU A 136 15.49 -18.76 -23.21
N LYS A 137 14.64 -18.16 -22.37
CA LYS A 137 13.71 -18.85 -21.48
C LYS A 137 12.35 -19.14 -22.10
N TRP A 138 12.17 -18.87 -23.40
CA TRP A 138 10.98 -19.28 -24.13
C TRP A 138 10.62 -20.78 -24.02
N PRO A 139 11.57 -21.75 -23.95
CA PRO A 139 11.20 -23.16 -23.82
C PRO A 139 10.49 -23.45 -22.50
N VAL A 140 10.78 -22.67 -21.45
CA VAL A 140 10.10 -22.79 -20.16
C VAL A 140 8.62 -22.40 -20.28
N LEU A 141 8.31 -21.34 -21.04
CA LEU A 141 6.92 -20.97 -21.34
C LEU A 141 6.24 -22.07 -22.15
N TYR A 142 6.92 -22.60 -23.17
CA TYR A 142 6.37 -23.65 -24.01
C TYR A 142 6.03 -24.89 -23.19
N GLU A 143 6.99 -25.48 -22.48
CA GLU A 143 6.78 -26.74 -21.76
C GLU A 143 5.69 -26.63 -20.69
N ALA A 144 5.60 -25.49 -19.99
CA ALA A 144 4.56 -25.26 -18.98
C ALA A 144 3.15 -25.15 -19.58
N ASN A 145 3.03 -24.74 -20.85
CA ASN A 145 1.75 -24.47 -21.49
C ASN A 145 1.43 -25.42 -22.63
N LYS A 146 2.36 -26.29 -23.05
CA LYS A 146 2.28 -27.13 -24.26
C LYS A 146 0.94 -27.86 -24.43
N LYS A 147 0.36 -28.31 -23.31
CA LYS A 147 -0.93 -29.00 -23.27
C LYS A 147 -2.14 -28.14 -23.67
N THR A 148 -2.01 -26.82 -23.61
CA THR A 148 -3.07 -25.85 -23.98
C THR A 148 -2.90 -25.30 -25.40
N PHE A 149 -1.80 -25.62 -26.08
CA PHE A 149 -1.59 -25.21 -27.47
C PHE A 149 -2.53 -25.99 -28.39
N ARG A 150 -3.02 -25.32 -29.44
CA ARG A 150 -3.79 -25.97 -30.51
C ARG A 150 -2.97 -27.06 -31.21
N ASP A 151 -1.69 -26.79 -31.44
CA ASP A 151 -0.72 -27.77 -31.93
C ASP A 151 0.41 -27.92 -30.90
N PRO A 152 0.36 -28.93 -30.03
CA PRO A 152 1.38 -29.19 -29.02
C PRO A 152 2.74 -29.61 -29.58
N SER A 153 2.90 -29.78 -30.88
CA SER A 153 4.17 -30.08 -31.53
C SER A 153 4.86 -28.85 -32.11
N ASN A 154 4.13 -27.74 -32.25
CA ASN A 154 4.60 -26.50 -32.87
C ASN A 154 4.65 -25.34 -31.86
N PRO A 155 5.83 -25.01 -31.29
CA PRO A 155 5.97 -23.91 -30.33
C PRO A 155 5.82 -22.51 -30.94
N ASP A 156 5.91 -22.38 -32.26
CA ASP A 156 5.82 -21.08 -32.95
C ASP A 156 4.37 -20.62 -33.14
N LEU A 157 3.41 -21.53 -32.98
CA LEU A 157 1.99 -21.27 -33.23
C LEU A 157 1.27 -20.84 -31.94
N ILE A 158 1.39 -19.56 -31.60
CA ILE A 158 0.55 -18.90 -30.58
C ILE A 158 -0.44 -17.92 -31.22
N PHE A 159 -1.59 -17.76 -30.57
CA PHE A 159 -2.67 -16.88 -31.04
C PHE A 159 -2.93 -15.73 -30.08
N PRO A 160 -3.43 -14.59 -30.56
CA PRO A 160 -3.98 -13.56 -29.67
C PRO A 160 -4.99 -14.15 -28.67
N ASP A 161 -5.02 -13.58 -27.48
CA ASP A 161 -5.88 -14.00 -26.36
C ASP A 161 -5.55 -15.38 -25.76
N GLN A 162 -4.53 -16.06 -26.27
CA GLN A 162 -4.02 -17.28 -25.65
C GLN A 162 -3.44 -16.98 -24.26
N VAL A 163 -3.91 -17.73 -23.27
CA VAL A 163 -3.48 -17.61 -21.88
C VAL A 163 -2.26 -18.48 -21.65
N LEU A 164 -1.17 -17.88 -21.18
CA LEU A 164 0.08 -18.54 -20.85
C LEU A 164 0.36 -18.43 -19.35
N ASN A 165 0.52 -19.57 -18.69
CA ASN A 165 1.06 -19.67 -17.35
C ASN A 165 2.57 -19.43 -17.37
N ILE A 166 3.06 -18.64 -16.44
CA ILE A 166 4.46 -18.21 -16.40
C ILE A 166 5.12 -18.81 -15.15
N PRO A 167 5.74 -20.00 -15.24
CA PRO A 167 6.31 -20.66 -14.05
C PRO A 167 7.51 -19.88 -13.51
N ALA A 168 7.67 -19.86 -12.19
CA ALA A 168 8.84 -19.28 -11.53
C ALA A 168 10.11 -20.09 -11.87
N ILE A 169 11.23 -19.41 -12.11
CA ILE A 169 12.49 -20.06 -12.51
C ILE A 169 13.64 -19.86 -11.50
N LYS A 170 13.48 -18.92 -10.56
CA LYS A 170 14.46 -18.57 -9.52
C LYS A 170 13.79 -18.48 -8.13
N GLY A 171 12.62 -19.08 -7.95
CA GLY A 171 11.86 -19.04 -6.69
C GLY A 171 11.14 -17.70 -6.45
N GLU A 172 11.05 -16.84 -7.46
CA GLU A 172 10.27 -15.61 -7.40
C GLU A 172 8.77 -15.91 -7.25
N SER A 173 8.08 -15.11 -6.44
CA SER A 173 6.64 -15.20 -6.32
C SER A 173 5.95 -14.53 -7.50
N ARG A 174 4.90 -15.17 -8.02
CA ARG A 174 4.10 -14.66 -9.13
C ARG A 174 2.62 -14.79 -8.82
N SER A 175 1.81 -13.81 -9.18
CA SER A 175 0.37 -13.88 -9.01
C SER A 175 -0.37 -13.00 -10.02
N GLY A 176 -1.62 -13.37 -10.28
CA GLY A 176 -2.49 -12.63 -11.18
C GLY A 176 -2.08 -12.65 -12.65
N THR A 177 -2.86 -11.94 -13.45
CA THR A 177 -2.63 -11.73 -14.88
C THR A 177 -1.83 -10.46 -15.08
N TRP A 178 -0.92 -10.48 -16.04
CA TRP A 178 -0.24 -9.29 -16.53
C TRP A 178 -1.26 -8.22 -16.94
N ASP A 179 -1.03 -7.00 -16.48
CA ASP A 179 -1.83 -5.81 -16.77
C ASP A 179 -0.88 -4.68 -17.21
N PRO A 180 -1.06 -4.10 -18.40
CA PRO A 180 -0.21 -3.01 -18.88
C PRO A 180 -0.27 -1.74 -18.01
N LYS A 181 -1.28 -1.58 -17.15
CA LYS A 181 -1.39 -0.43 -16.23
C LYS A 181 -0.57 -0.61 -14.96
N LYS A 182 -0.15 -1.84 -14.64
CA LYS A 182 0.66 -2.15 -13.46
C LYS A 182 2.13 -1.94 -13.76
N THR A 183 2.88 -1.61 -12.72
CA THR A 183 4.35 -1.57 -12.76
C THR A 183 4.92 -2.77 -12.04
N TYR A 184 5.88 -3.42 -12.67
CA TYR A 184 6.51 -4.65 -12.17
C TYR A 184 8.01 -4.41 -11.97
N ASP A 185 8.56 -5.03 -10.93
CA ASP A 185 10.00 -5.01 -10.69
C ASP A 185 10.71 -5.84 -11.78
N PRO A 186 11.58 -5.26 -12.61
CA PRO A 186 12.25 -6.01 -13.66
C PRO A 186 13.17 -7.09 -13.07
N LEU A 187 13.03 -8.33 -13.54
CA LEU A 187 13.96 -9.40 -13.17
C LEU A 187 15.38 -9.05 -13.63
N PRO A 188 16.43 -9.44 -12.90
CA PRO A 188 17.80 -9.15 -13.31
C PRO A 188 18.16 -9.88 -14.61
N LYS A 189 18.80 -9.15 -15.55
CA LYS A 189 19.37 -9.72 -16.77
C LYS A 189 20.42 -10.77 -16.39
N LYS A 190 20.39 -11.90 -17.08
CA LYS A 190 21.39 -12.97 -17.00
C LYS A 190 21.97 -13.17 -18.39
#